data_AF-A0A1C4VIN8-F1
#
_entry.id   AF-A0A1C4VIN8-F1
#
_cell.length_a   1.000
_cell.length_b   1.000
_cell.length_c   1.000
_cell.angle_alpha   90.00
_cell.angle_beta   90.00
_cell.angle_gamma   90.00
#
_symmetry.space_group_name_H-M   'P 1'
#
loop_
_entity.id
_entity.type
_entity.pdbx_description
1 polymer ?
#
loop_
_entity_poly.entity_id
_entity_poly.type
_entity_poly.pdbx_seq_one_letter_code
_entity_poly.pdbx_strand_id
1 'polypeptide(L)'
;MTDEIRAFLLAALTEMKYDVSDVDDDTVFGPAGLDVDSLGLAELAVRVEDRFAVAFDDDEAEELAMMTVGEFSRAVAARIAPASAH
;
A
#
# COMPACT_ATOMS: atom_id res chain seq x y z
N MET A 1 12.68 5.29 -3.21
CA MET A 1 12.06 3.95 -3.12
C MET A 1 10.68 4.06 -2.47
N THR A 2 10.60 4.39 -1.18
CA THR A 2 9.31 4.62 -0.48
C THR A 2 8.45 5.70 -1.15
N ASP A 3 9.07 6.77 -1.65
CA ASP A 3 8.38 7.82 -2.41
C ASP A 3 7.79 7.33 -3.75
N GLU A 4 8.48 6.44 -4.46
CA GLU A 4 7.98 5.83 -5.71
C GLU A 4 6.80 4.91 -5.42
N ILE A 5 6.89 4.11 -4.35
CA ILE A 5 5.80 3.23 -3.90
C ILE A 5 4.59 4.08 -3.51
N ARG A 6 4.79 5.15 -2.72
CA ARG A 6 3.72 6.07 -2.35
C ARG A 6 3.07 6.70 -3.58
N ALA A 7 3.85 7.22 -4.52
CA ALA A 7 3.32 7.79 -5.75
C ALA A 7 2.48 6.78 -6.55
N PHE A 8 2.93 5.52 -6.60
CA PHE A 8 2.16 4.43 -7.22
C PHE A 8 0.84 4.14 -6.49
N LEU A 9 0.86 4.07 -5.15
CA LEU A 9 -0.34 3.85 -4.35
C LEU A 9 -1.39 4.92 -4.59
N LEU A 10 -0.99 6.20 -4.55
CA LEU A 10 -1.88 7.33 -4.78
C LEU A 10 -2.44 7.32 -6.20
N ALA A 11 -1.63 6.96 -7.20
CA ALA A 11 -2.08 6.81 -8.58
C ALA A 11 -3.12 5.68 -8.71
N ALA A 12 -2.83 4.50 -8.17
CA ALA A 12 -3.74 3.35 -8.20
C ALA A 12 -5.06 3.67 -7.50
N LEU A 13 -5.01 4.27 -6.30
CA LEU A 13 -6.18 4.73 -5.56
C LEU A 13 -7.00 5.76 -6.35
N THR A 14 -6.35 6.71 -7.02
CA THR A 14 -7.02 7.67 -7.90
C THR A 14 -7.72 6.98 -9.07
N GLU A 15 -7.08 5.99 -9.70
CA GLU A 15 -7.68 5.19 -10.79
C GLU A 15 -8.91 4.40 -10.31
N MET A 16 -8.86 3.93 -9.06
CA MET A 16 -9.96 3.27 -8.36
C MET A 16 -11.04 4.22 -7.84
N LYS A 17 -10.88 5.54 -8.04
CA LYS A 17 -11.77 6.63 -7.61
C LYS A 17 -11.82 6.92 -6.11
N TYR A 18 -10.74 6.62 -5.39
CA TYR A 18 -10.54 7.12 -4.02
C TYR A 18 -10.00 8.55 -4.03
N ASP A 19 -10.37 9.36 -3.04
CA ASP A 19 -9.78 10.69 -2.87
C ASP A 19 -8.44 10.56 -2.16
N VAL A 20 -7.39 11.05 -2.83
CA VAL A 20 -6.01 11.01 -2.31
C VAL A 20 -5.39 12.40 -2.19
N SER A 21 -6.22 13.43 -2.26
CA SER A 21 -5.79 14.82 -2.39
C SER A 21 -5.07 15.36 -1.15
N ASP A 22 -5.43 14.85 0.04
CA ASP A 22 -4.89 15.26 1.35
C ASP A 22 -4.19 14.09 2.08
N VAL A 23 -3.75 13.07 1.32
CA VAL A 23 -3.12 11.88 1.89
C VAL A 23 -1.65 12.13 2.20
N ASP A 24 -1.25 11.81 3.42
CA ASP A 24 0.13 11.84 3.87
C ASP A 24 0.57 10.47 4.42
N ASP A 25 1.82 10.34 4.91
CA ASP A 25 2.36 9.06 5.34
C ASP A 25 1.75 8.55 6.66
N ASP A 26 1.11 9.43 7.44
CA ASP A 26 0.31 9.10 8.63
C ASP A 26 -1.16 8.73 8.30
N THR A 27 -1.61 8.84 7.04
CA THR A 27 -2.99 8.51 6.67
C THR A 27 -3.21 7.00 6.65
N VAL A 28 -4.26 6.51 7.29
CA VAL A 28 -4.64 5.08 7.30
C VAL A 28 -5.50 4.71 6.09
N PHE A 29 -5.41 3.46 5.63
CA PHE A 29 -6.23 2.98 4.51
C PHE A 29 -7.70 2.79 4.87
N GLY A 30 -8.00 2.38 6.10
CA GLY A 30 -9.36 2.15 6.55
C GLY A 30 -10.21 3.43 6.68
N PRO A 31 -11.42 3.30 7.29
CA PRO A 31 -12.43 4.37 7.35
C PRO A 31 -12.02 5.62 8.13
N ALA A 32 -10.92 5.55 8.90
CA ALA A 32 -10.37 6.71 9.59
C ALA A 32 -9.47 7.59 8.69
N GLY A 33 -9.20 7.18 7.45
CA GLY A 33 -8.40 7.92 6.49
C GLY A 33 -8.99 7.84 5.09
N LEU A 34 -8.42 6.96 4.25
CA LEU A 34 -8.80 6.83 2.83
C LEU A 34 -10.16 6.14 2.58
N ASP A 35 -10.74 5.52 3.61
CA ASP A 35 -12.01 4.77 3.52
C ASP A 35 -11.98 3.71 2.40
N VAL A 36 -10.84 3.01 2.28
CA VAL A 36 -10.69 1.92 1.32
C VAL A 36 -11.35 0.66 1.87
N ASP A 37 -12.37 0.18 1.16
CA ASP A 37 -12.99 -1.12 1.45
C ASP A 37 -12.00 -2.28 1.30
N SER A 38 -12.32 -3.42 1.91
CA SER A 38 -11.52 -4.66 1.81
C SER A 38 -11.25 -5.09 0.36
N LEU A 39 -12.22 -4.89 -0.55
CA LEU A 39 -12.03 -5.18 -1.98
C LEU A 39 -11.02 -4.24 -2.63
N GLY A 40 -11.06 -2.95 -2.26
CA GLY A 40 -10.12 -1.96 -2.78
C GLY A 40 -8.70 -2.24 -2.30
N LEU A 41 -8.56 -2.63 -1.04
CA LEU A 41 -7.28 -3.05 -0.47
C LEU A 41 -6.72 -4.31 -1.14
N ALA A 42 -7.55 -5.33 -1.36
CA ALA A 42 -7.13 -6.55 -2.05
C ALA A 42 -6.65 -6.26 -3.49
N GLU A 43 -7.38 -5.41 -4.22
CA GLU A 43 -6.99 -5.02 -5.58
C GLU A 43 -5.71 -4.15 -5.58
N LEU A 44 -5.56 -3.25 -4.60
CA LEU A 44 -4.35 -2.44 -4.43
C LEU A 44 -3.13 -3.32 -4.12
N ALA A 45 -3.27 -4.30 -3.23
CA ALA A 45 -2.22 -5.26 -2.90
C ALA A 45 -1.75 -6.00 -4.16
N VAL A 46 -2.67 -6.57 -4.93
CA VAL A 46 -2.35 -7.26 -6.20
C VAL A 46 -1.61 -6.36 -7.19
N ARG A 47 -2.01 -5.08 -7.32
CA ARG A 47 -1.29 -4.13 -8.18
C ARG A 47 0.13 -3.84 -7.70
N VAL A 48 0.34 -3.75 -6.39
CA VAL A 48 1.66 -3.54 -5.78
C VAL A 48 2.54 -4.78 -5.97
N GLU A 49 1.99 -5.98 -5.76
CA GLU A 49 2.67 -7.26 -5.98
C GLU A 49 3.18 -7.38 -7.42
N ASP A 50 2.31 -7.10 -8.40
CA ASP A 50 2.67 -7.12 -9.83
C ASP A 50 3.73 -6.07 -10.17
N ARG A 51 3.55 -4.82 -9.69
CA ARG A 51 4.44 -3.70 -10.03
C ARG A 51 5.85 -3.85 -9.45
N PHE A 52 5.94 -4.37 -8.23
CA PHE A 52 7.18 -4.43 -7.45
C PHE A 52 7.74 -5.84 -7.27
N ALA A 53 7.08 -6.85 -7.84
CA ALA A 53 7.43 -8.27 -7.69
C ALA A 53 7.55 -8.70 -6.22
N VAL A 54 6.65 -8.20 -5.37
CA VAL A 54 6.53 -8.57 -3.95
C VAL A 54 5.35 -9.51 -3.76
N ALA A 55 5.29 -10.20 -2.61
CA ALA A 55 4.15 -11.00 -2.22
C ALA A 55 3.67 -10.57 -0.82
N PHE A 56 2.36 -10.48 -0.65
CA PHE A 56 1.69 -10.33 0.64
C PHE A 56 0.95 -11.61 1.00
N ASP A 57 0.98 -11.99 2.27
CA ASP A 57 0.19 -13.11 2.78
C ASP A 57 -1.25 -12.65 3.07
N ASP A 58 -2.18 -13.61 3.10
CA ASP A 58 -3.62 -13.34 3.33
C ASP A 58 -3.87 -12.63 4.67
N ASP A 59 -3.12 -13.01 5.72
CA ASP A 59 -3.14 -12.34 7.03
C ASP A 59 -2.69 -10.87 6.93
N GLU A 60 -1.74 -10.55 6.04
CA GLU A 60 -1.29 -9.17 5.88
C GLU A 60 -2.33 -8.30 5.19
N ALA A 61 -3.17 -8.85 4.31
CA ALA A 61 -4.25 -8.10 3.65
C ALA A 61 -5.22 -7.48 4.66
N GLU A 62 -5.48 -8.16 5.78
CA GLU A 62 -6.27 -7.63 6.89
C GLU A 62 -5.50 -6.54 7.68
N GLU A 63 -4.20 -6.73 7.87
CA GLU A 63 -3.32 -5.75 8.54
C GLU A 63 -3.17 -4.47 7.70
N LEU A 64 -3.19 -4.56 6.36
CA LEU A 64 -3.06 -3.40 5.47
C LEU A 64 -4.12 -2.32 5.75
N ALA A 65 -5.33 -2.74 6.11
CA ALA A 65 -6.44 -1.83 6.45
C ALA A 65 -6.15 -0.98 7.70
N MET A 66 -5.35 -1.53 8.62
CA MET A 66 -4.98 -0.91 9.89
C MET A 66 -3.68 -0.09 9.79
N MET A 67 -2.90 -0.29 8.73
CA MET A 67 -1.64 0.42 8.50
C MET A 67 -1.86 1.81 7.87
N THR A 68 -0.87 2.67 8.07
CA THR A 68 -0.74 3.93 7.34
C THR A 68 -0.11 3.74 5.96
N VAL A 69 -0.32 4.70 5.06
CA VAL A 69 0.31 4.74 3.73
C VAL A 69 1.84 4.73 3.85
N GLY A 70 2.39 5.38 4.86
CA GLY A 70 3.81 5.38 5.17
C GLY A 70 4.32 4.01 5.60
N GLU A 71 3.62 3.35 6.52
CA GLU A 71 3.95 2.00 6.98
C GLU A 71 3.90 0.98 5.85
N PHE A 72 2.84 1.02 5.04
CA PHE A 72 2.71 0.16 3.85
C PHE A 72 3.88 0.38 2.88
N SER A 73 4.19 1.64 2.57
CA SER A 73 5.26 1.97 1.63
C SER A 73 6.63 1.51 2.15
N ARG A 74 6.85 1.57 3.46
CA ARG A 74 8.07 1.05 4.12
C ARG A 74 8.10 -0.48 4.08
N ALA A 75 6.97 -1.15 4.32
CA ALA A 75 6.86 -2.61 4.26
C ALA A 75 7.14 -3.16 2.85
N VAL A 76 6.65 -2.49 1.80
CA VAL A 76 6.99 -2.81 0.41
C VAL A 76 8.46 -2.54 0.12
N ALA A 77 8.97 -1.37 0.51
CA ALA A 77 10.38 -1.03 0.28
C ALA A 77 11.34 -2.05 0.93
N ALA A 78 11.00 -2.54 2.13
CA ALA A 78 11.76 -3.57 2.83
C ALA A 78 11.75 -4.93 2.09
N ARG A 79 10.67 -5.26 1.38
CA ARG A 79 10.57 -6.48 0.56
C ARG A 79 11.33 -6.38 -0.76
N ILE A 80 11.32 -5.21 -1.41
CA ILE A 80 12.05 -5.00 -2.67
C ILE A 80 13.55 -4.85 -2.41
N ALA A 81 13.94 -4.28 -1.26
CA ALA A 81 15.34 -4.23 -0.88
C ALA A 81 15.88 -5.67 -0.91
N PRO A 82 16.98 -5.92 -1.63
CA PRO A 82 17.54 -7.26 -1.68
C PRO A 82 17.81 -7.66 -0.24
N ALA A 83 17.16 -8.73 0.22
CA ALA A 83 17.57 -9.43 1.42
C ALA A 83 19.07 -9.64 1.25
N SER A 84 19.87 -8.83 1.95
CA SER A 84 21.31 -8.97 1.92
C SER A 84 21.51 -10.34 2.53
N ALA A 85 21.79 -11.30 1.65
CA ALA A 85 21.97 -12.70 1.96
C ALA A 85 22.88 -12.79 3.17
N HIS A 86 22.38 -13.42 4.22
CA HIS A 86 23.14 -13.73 5.40
C HIS A 86 23.57 -15.19 5.39
#